data_AF-A0AAD8FDC2-F1
#
_entry.id   AF-A0AAD8FDC2-F1
#
_cell.length_a   1.000
_cell.length_b   1.000
_cell.length_c   1.000
_cell.angle_alpha   90.00
_cell.angle_beta   90.00
_cell.angle_gamma   90.00
#
_symmetry.space_group_name_H-M   'P 1'
#
loop_
_entity.id
_entity.type
_entity.pdbx_description
1 polymer ?
#
loop_
_entity_poly.entity_id
_entity_poly.type
_entity_poly.pdbx_seq_one_letter_code
_entity_poly.pdbx_strand_id
1 'polypeptide(L)'
;MPVRKDDEVQVVRGHYKGQQLGKVVQVYRKKFVVYIERIQREKANGATVHVGIHPSKCVIVKLKLDKDRKKILERKAFSRTKAMAEKGKYTEETMES
;
A
#
# COMPACT_ATOMS: atom_id res chain seq x y z
N MET A 1 -0.31 3.25 3.60
CA MET A 1 -1.60 3.72 3.06
C MET A 1 -2.45 2.48 2.75
N PRO A 2 -3.78 2.42 3.01
CA PRO A 2 -4.59 1.27 2.62
C PRO A 2 -4.62 1.10 1.09
N VAL A 3 -4.53 -0.13 0.59
CA VAL A 3 -4.60 -0.46 -0.84
C VAL A 3 -6.05 -0.38 -1.32
N ARG A 4 -6.27 0.21 -2.49
CA ARG A 4 -7.58 0.34 -3.15
C ARG A 4 -7.54 -0.25 -4.57
N LYS A 5 -8.73 -0.58 -5.09
CA LYS A 5 -8.91 -0.85 -6.52
C LYS A 5 -8.39 0.34 -7.35
N ASP A 6 -7.74 0.02 -8.46
CA ASP A 6 -7.10 0.92 -9.42
C ASP A 6 -5.85 1.66 -8.92
N ASP A 7 -5.33 1.35 -7.73
CA ASP A 7 -3.97 1.76 -7.38
C ASP A 7 -2.96 1.03 -8.27
N GLU A 8 -1.88 1.70 -8.66
CA GLU A 8 -0.74 1.04 -9.29
C GLU A 8 0.21 0.55 -8.19
N VAL A 9 0.55 -0.74 -8.25
CA VAL A 9 1.39 -1.40 -7.27
C VAL A 9 2.53 -2.14 -7.94
N GLN A 10 3.63 -2.26 -7.20
CA GLN A 10 4.79 -3.07 -7.54
C GLN A 10 4.96 -4.17 -6.49
N VAL A 11 5.27 -5.39 -6.92
CA VAL A 11 5.56 -6.50 -6.00
C VAL A 11 7.05 -6.52 -5.66
N VAL A 12 7.36 -6.46 -4.37
CA VAL A 12 8.75 -6.37 -3.87
C VAL A 12 9.28 -7.68 -3.33
N ARG A 13 8.41 -8.65 -3.01
CA ARG A 13 8.78 -9.94 -2.40
C ARG A 13 8.05 -11.11 -3.06
N GLY A 14 8.73 -12.25 -3.15
CA GLY A 14 8.17 -13.51 -3.66
C GLY A 14 8.50 -13.78 -5.13
N HIS A 15 7.88 -14.83 -5.67
CA HIS A 15 8.13 -15.30 -7.04
C HIS A 15 7.80 -14.25 -8.13
N TYR A 16 6.74 -13.47 -7.90
CA TYR A 16 6.32 -12.41 -8.82
C TYR A 16 7.01 -11.06 -8.55
N LYS A 17 8.17 -11.06 -7.89
CA LYS A 17 8.98 -9.85 -7.67
C LYS A 17 9.54 -9.37 -9.01
N GLY A 18 9.38 -8.09 -9.31
CA GLY A 18 9.93 -7.50 -10.54
C GLY A 18 9.56 -6.03 -10.75
N GLN A 19 10.06 -5.45 -11.85
CA GLN A 19 9.79 -4.05 -12.22
C GLN A 19 8.40 -3.81 -12.83
N GLN A 20 7.61 -4.87 -13.06
CA GLN A 20 6.29 -4.70 -13.65
C GLN A 20 5.33 -4.04 -12.66
N LEU A 21 5.01 -2.78 -12.96
CA LEU A 21 3.89 -2.07 -12.36
C LEU A 21 2.59 -2.74 -12.84
N GLY A 22 1.70 -3.00 -11.90
CA GLY A 22 0.39 -3.57 -12.18
C GLY A 22 -0.69 -2.80 -11.47
N LYS A 23 -1.84 -2.62 -12.13
CA LYS A 23 -3.03 -2.06 -11.51
C LYS A 23 -3.71 -3.10 -10.63
N VAL A 24 -4.19 -2.68 -9.46
CA VAL A 24 -5.02 -3.51 -8.58
C VAL A 24 -6.40 -3.67 -9.20
N VAL A 25 -6.72 -4.90 -9.64
CA VAL A 25 -8.02 -5.25 -10.21
C VAL A 25 -9.07 -5.36 -9.10
N GLN A 26 -8.70 -6.04 -8.01
CA GLN A 26 -9.61 -6.31 -6.89
C GLN A 26 -8.85 -6.49 -5.57
N VAL A 27 -9.45 -5.98 -4.49
CA VAL A 27 -9.01 -6.22 -3.12
C VAL A 27 -9.93 -7.26 -2.50
N TYR A 28 -9.44 -8.47 -2.27
CA TYR A 28 -10.23 -9.58 -1.75
C TYR A 28 -10.02 -9.72 -0.24
N ARG A 29 -10.77 -8.92 0.53
CA ARG A 29 -10.59 -8.80 2.00
C ARG A 29 -10.88 -10.09 2.77
N LYS A 30 -11.82 -10.93 2.29
CA LYS A 30 -12.16 -12.21 2.93
C LYS A 30 -10.98 -13.21 2.97
N LYS A 31 -10.03 -13.10 2.03
CA LYS A 31 -8.80 -13.92 1.98
C LYS A 31 -7.54 -13.09 2.26
N PHE A 32 -7.67 -11.81 2.61
CA PHE A 32 -6.56 -10.88 2.82
C PHE A 32 -5.54 -10.82 1.67
N VAL A 33 -6.01 -10.94 0.43
CA VAL A 33 -5.18 -10.88 -0.79
C VAL A 33 -5.63 -9.79 -1.75
N VAL A 34 -4.71 -9.39 -2.62
CA VAL A 34 -4.92 -8.43 -3.69
C VAL A 34 -4.67 -9.13 -5.04
N TYR A 35 -5.51 -8.86 -6.03
CA TYR A 35 -5.33 -9.30 -7.40
C TYR A 35 -4.81 -8.15 -8.26
N ILE A 36 -3.74 -8.43 -9.00
CA ILE A 36 -3.01 -7.47 -9.83
C ILE A 36 -3.10 -7.96 -11.28
N GLU A 37 -3.41 -7.05 -12.21
CA GLU A 37 -3.77 -7.35 -13.60
C GLU A 37 -2.77 -8.27 -14.33
N ARG A 38 -1.48 -7.97 -14.21
CA ARG A 38 -0.39 -8.71 -14.88
C ARG A 38 0.12 -9.93 -14.12
N ILE A 39 -0.46 -10.22 -12.96
CA ILE A 39 -0.01 -11.32 -12.09
C ILE A 39 -1.01 -12.46 -12.17
N GLN A 40 -0.77 -13.30 -13.17
CA GLN A 40 -1.63 -14.42 -13.51
C GLN A 40 -0.83 -15.72 -13.56
N ARG A 41 -1.52 -16.84 -13.43
CA ARG A 41 -1.01 -18.18 -13.66
C ARG A 41 -1.99 -18.91 -14.58
N GLU A 42 -1.45 -19.72 -15.48
CA GLU A 42 -2.23 -20.58 -16.37
C GLU A 42 -2.65 -21.87 -15.63
N LYS A 43 -3.90 -22.28 -15.82
CA LYS A 43 -4.41 -23.58 -15.37
C LYS A 43 -4.16 -24.64 -16.44
N ALA A 44 -4.27 -25.92 -16.07
CA ALA A 44 -4.15 -27.04 -17.02
C ALA A 44 -5.14 -26.98 -18.20
N ASN A 45 -6.26 -26.26 -18.04
CA ASN A 45 -7.26 -26.05 -19.09
C ASN A 45 -6.98 -24.81 -19.97
N GLY A 46 -5.80 -24.20 -19.88
CA GLY A 46 -5.40 -23.03 -20.67
C GLY A 46 -5.99 -21.68 -20.20
N ALA A 47 -6.88 -21.68 -19.21
CA ALA A 47 -7.43 -20.43 -18.68
C ALA A 47 -6.45 -19.75 -17.71
N THR A 48 -6.32 -18.43 -17.78
CA THR A 48 -5.50 -17.65 -16.85
C THR A 48 -6.30 -17.23 -15.61
N VAL A 49 -5.67 -17.29 -14.44
CA VAL A 49 -6.28 -16.86 -13.17
C VAL A 49 -5.30 -15.98 -12.41
N HIS A 50 -5.83 -14.93 -11.78
CA HIS A 50 -5.07 -14.01 -10.95
C HIS A 50 -4.48 -14.72 -9.73
N VAL A 51 -3.19 -14.47 -9.47
CA VAL A 51 -2.55 -14.96 -8.25
C VAL A 51 -2.75 -13.94 -7.13
N GLY A 52 -3.26 -14.40 -6.00
CA GLY A 52 -3.47 -13.56 -4.82
C GLY A 52 -2.14 -13.22 -4.16
N ILE A 53 -1.86 -11.93 -4.00
CA ILE A 53 -0.68 -11.45 -3.29
C ILE A 53 -1.09 -10.76 -2.00
N HIS A 54 -0.33 -10.97 -0.93
CA HIS A 54 -0.53 -10.27 0.32
C HIS A 54 -0.10 -8.79 0.17
N PRO A 55 -0.92 -7.81 0.60
CA PRO A 55 -0.66 -6.39 0.37
C PRO A 55 0.66 -5.89 0.99
N SER A 56 1.18 -6.51 2.06
CA SER A 56 2.49 -6.14 2.64
C SER A 56 3.69 -6.53 1.77
N LYS A 57 3.49 -7.38 0.76
CA LYS A 57 4.51 -7.73 -0.24
C LYS A 57 4.49 -6.78 -1.45
N CYS A 58 3.63 -5.77 -1.42
CA CYS A 58 3.46 -4.78 -2.47
C CYS A 58 3.82 -3.37 -1.99
N VAL A 59 4.32 -2.55 -2.89
CA VAL A 59 4.52 -1.11 -2.72
C VAL A 59 3.58 -0.38 -3.66
N ILE A 60 2.88 0.65 -3.16
CA ILE A 60 2.00 1.48 -3.99
C ILE A 60 2.87 2.53 -4.69
N VAL A 61 2.76 2.61 -6.01
CA VAL A 61 3.55 3.52 -6.85
C VAL A 61 2.72 4.72 -7.26
N LYS A 62 1.48 4.50 -7.73
CA LYS A 62 0.52 5.58 -7.99
C LYS A 62 -0.77 5.34 -7.22
N LEU A 63 -1.23 6.38 -6.54
CA LEU A 63 -2.48 6.34 -5.78
C LEU A 63 -3.64 6.78 -6.66
N LYS A 64 -4.73 6.02 -6.66
CA LYS A 64 -6.02 6.55 -7.08
C LYS A 64 -6.51 7.54 -6.04
N LEU A 65 -6.52 8.82 -6.40
CA LEU A 65 -6.95 9.91 -5.53
C LEU A 65 -8.47 10.10 -5.60
N ASP A 66 -9.08 10.25 -4.43
CA ASP A 66 -10.47 10.62 -4.22
C ASP A 66 -10.55 11.62 -3.06
N LYS A 67 -11.70 12.27 -2.88
CA LYS A 67 -11.89 13.32 -1.86
C LYS A 67 -11.51 12.83 -0.46
N ASP A 68 -11.90 11.63 -0.09
CA ASP A 68 -11.65 11.09 1.26
C ASP A 68 -10.21 10.61 1.40
N ARG A 69 -9.62 10.09 0.32
CA ARG A 69 -8.22 9.70 0.31
C ARG A 69 -7.28 10.89 0.48
N LYS A 70 -7.60 12.03 -0.13
CA LYS A 70 -6.87 13.31 0.07
C LYS A 70 -6.95 13.75 1.53
N LYS A 71 -8.15 13.79 2.12
CA LYS A 71 -8.33 14.09 3.56
C LYS A 71 -7.53 13.18 4.48
N ILE A 72 -7.47 11.88 4.19
CA ILE A 72 -6.68 10.92 4.99
C ILE A 72 -5.18 11.20 4.85
N LEU A 73 -4.71 11.57 3.65
CA LEU A 73 -3.31 11.93 3.42
C LEU A 73 -2.94 13.21 4.19
N GLU A 74 -3.74 14.26 4.08
CA GLU A 74 -3.56 15.53 4.79
C GLU A 74 -3.53 15.33 6.31
N ARG A 75 -4.53 14.60 6.85
CA ARG A 75 -4.57 14.26 8.28
C ARG A 75 -3.32 13.52 8.74
N LYS A 76 -2.90 12.49 7.99
CA LYS A 76 -1.70 11.70 8.35
C LYS A 76 -0.39 12.49 8.18
N ALA A 77 -0.34 13.42 7.24
CA ALA A 77 0.79 14.32 7.06
C ALA A 77 0.89 15.27 8.25
N PHE A 78 -0.20 15.96 8.60
CA PHE A 78 -0.28 16.88 9.73
C PHE A 78 0.11 16.23 11.06
N SER A 79 -0.44 15.05 11.37
CA SER A 79 -0.07 14.33 12.60
C SER A 79 1.41 13.96 12.65
N ARG A 80 2.02 13.59 11.51
CA ARG A 80 3.45 13.27 11.46
C ARG A 80 4.33 14.50 11.59
N THR A 81 4.00 15.61 10.95
CA THR A 81 4.79 16.85 11.07
C THR A 81 4.76 17.40 12.49
N LYS A 82 3.59 17.38 13.16
CA LYS A 82 3.50 17.75 14.58
C LYS A 82 4.37 16.86 15.46
N ALA A 83 4.23 15.54 15.34
CA ALA A 83 5.02 14.60 16.12
C ALA A 83 6.53 14.71 15.85
N MET A 84 6.96 14.96 14.60
CA MET A 84 8.37 15.20 14.28
C MET A 84 8.88 16.53 14.83
N ALA A 85 8.03 17.57 14.89
CA ALA A 85 8.40 18.87 15.46
C ALA A 85 8.55 18.85 16.98
N GLU A 86 7.89 17.92 17.67
CA GLU A 86 7.98 17.69 19.12
C GLU A 86 9.08 16.68 19.48
N LYS A 87 9.38 15.72 18.60
CA LYS A 87 10.39 14.69 18.83
C LYS A 87 11.82 15.27 18.86
N GLY A 88 12.46 15.21 20.02
CA GLY A 88 13.84 15.65 20.23
C GLY A 88 13.99 17.09 20.75
N LYS A 89 12.89 17.80 21.00
CA LYS A 89 12.91 19.04 21.77
C LYS A 89 12.81 18.68 23.25
N TYR A 90 13.91 18.81 23.99
CA TYR A 90 13.86 18.85 25.45
C TYR A 90 13.33 20.23 25.84
N THR A 91 12.18 20.27 26.49
CA THR A 91 11.71 21.46 27.20
C THR A 91 12.32 21.46 28.60
N GLU A 92 12.54 22.64 29.19
CA GLU A 92 13.21 22.77 30.50
C GLU A 92 12.56 21.88 31.58
N GLU A 93 11.23 21.74 31.55
CA GLU A 93 10.45 20.83 32.42
C GLU A 93 10.83 19.34 32.32
N THR A 94 11.36 18.89 31.18
CA THR A 94 11.81 17.50 30.99
C THR A 94 13.28 17.26 31.34
N MET A 95 14.07 18.33 31.56
CA MET A 95 15.48 18.23 31.98
C MET A 95 15.67 18.30 33.50
N GLU A 96 14.67 18.79 34.24
CA GLU A 96 14.70 18.91 35.71
C GLU A 96 14.12 17.70 36.46
N SER A 97 13.69 16.65 35.73
CA SER A 97 13.16 15.39 36.29
C SER A 97 14.14 14.22 36.21
#